data_AF-A0A8T5MR39-F1
#
_entry.id   AF-A0A8T5MR39-F1
#
_cell.length_a   1.000
_cell.length_b   1.000
_cell.length_c   1.000
_cell.angle_alpha   90.00
_cell.angle_beta   90.00
_cell.angle_gamma   90.00
#
_symmetry.space_group_name_H-M   'P 1'
#
loop_
_entity.id
_entity.type
_entity.pdbx_description
1 polymer ?
#
loop_
_entity_poly.entity_id
_entity_poly.type
_entity_poly.pdbx_seq_one_letter_code
_entity_poly.pdbx_strand_id
1 'polypeptide(L)'
;MSLKSEEKNLTAMMIIEVLGRPEEHLTTVLEDLSKQVEAEPGVKSFNKKLNKPTLIKDQKDLFTGFVEIEMEIENPAVLAALMFKYMPSHVEVIEPEHFVFKNVEFNELLNELTRRLHRYEELVKVLQFEIEKNKKVQAKKPEEKK
;
A
#
# COMPACT_ATOMS: atom_id res chain seq x y z
N MET A 1 11.93 -22.20 29.99
CA MET A 1 13.11 -21.72 29.24
C MET A 1 12.80 -20.29 28.84
N SER A 2 13.52 -19.31 29.41
CA SER A 2 13.26 -17.89 29.12
C SER A 2 13.94 -17.55 27.80
N LEU A 3 13.15 -17.37 26.73
CA LEU A 3 13.63 -16.78 25.49
C LEU A 3 13.88 -15.30 25.78
N LYS A 4 15.12 -14.98 26.18
CA LYS A 4 15.62 -13.61 26.06
C LYS A 4 15.80 -13.35 24.56
N SER A 5 14.76 -12.89 23.88
CA SER A 5 14.92 -12.30 22.56
C SER A 5 15.67 -10.99 22.76
N GLU A 6 16.92 -10.93 22.33
CA GLU A 6 17.52 -9.64 21.99
C GLU A 6 16.56 -8.98 20.99
N GLU A 7 16.07 -7.77 21.31
CA GLU A 7 15.29 -6.96 20.37
C GLU A 7 16.19 -6.59 19.20
N LYS A 8 16.28 -7.49 18.23
CA LYS A 8 16.94 -7.24 16.96
C LYS A 8 16.00 -6.43 16.09
N ASN A 9 16.57 -5.46 15.39
CA ASN A 9 15.88 -4.71 14.37
C ASN A 9 15.39 -5.67 13.28
N LEU A 10 14.32 -5.28 12.60
CA LEU A 10 13.72 -6.05 11.51
C LEU A 10 14.19 -5.46 10.18
N THR A 11 14.64 -6.30 9.27
CA THR A 11 14.95 -5.92 7.89
C THR A 11 13.79 -6.36 7.01
N ALA A 12 13.23 -5.41 6.26
CA ALA A 12 12.11 -5.67 5.37
C ALA A 12 12.31 -4.99 4.02
N MET A 13 11.67 -5.55 2.99
CA MET A 13 11.52 -4.93 1.69
C MET A 13 10.05 -4.60 1.43
N MET A 14 9.80 -3.41 0.91
CA MET A 14 8.49 -2.99 0.42
C MET A 14 8.59 -2.58 -1.05
N ILE A 15 7.56 -2.88 -1.83
CA ILE A 15 7.40 -2.35 -3.18
C ILE A 15 6.21 -1.40 -3.19
N ILE A 16 6.45 -0.14 -3.56
CA ILE A 16 5.41 0.85 -3.75
C ILE A 16 5.23 1.07 -5.25
N GLU A 17 4.02 0.83 -5.74
CA GLU A 17 3.65 1.00 -7.14
C GLU A 17 2.68 2.16 -7.30
N VAL A 18 2.88 2.95 -8.36
CA VAL A 18 1.99 4.05 -8.74
C VAL A 18 1.59 3.93 -10.19
N LEU A 19 0.35 4.29 -10.47
CA LEU A 19 -0.23 4.32 -11.81
C LEU A 19 -0.72 5.73 -12.09
N GLY A 20 -0.39 6.27 -13.27
CA GLY A 20 -0.71 7.67 -13.57
C GLY A 20 -0.34 8.14 -14.96
N ARG A 21 -0.53 9.44 -15.17
CA ARG A 21 -0.18 10.19 -16.38
C ARG A 21 0.34 11.59 -16.00
N PRO A 22 1.37 12.15 -16.66
CA PRO A 22 2.32 11.54 -17.60
C PRO A 22 3.49 10.82 -16.89
N GLU A 23 4.29 10.05 -17.63
CA GLU A 23 5.44 9.26 -17.14
C GLU A 23 6.36 10.02 -16.18
N GLU A 24 6.72 11.27 -16.52
CA GLU A 24 7.66 12.08 -15.75
C GLU A 24 7.18 12.36 -14.31
N HIS A 25 5.86 12.46 -14.12
CA HIS A 25 5.29 12.70 -12.79
C HIS A 25 5.39 11.46 -11.89
N LEU A 26 5.39 10.26 -12.47
CA LEU A 26 5.45 9.02 -11.68
C LEU A 26 6.81 8.88 -10.99
N THR A 27 7.89 9.21 -11.70
CA THR A 27 9.25 9.16 -11.13
C THR A 27 9.37 10.10 -9.92
N THR A 28 8.92 11.35 -10.05
CA THR A 28 8.94 12.32 -8.95
C THR A 28 8.11 11.86 -7.76
N VAL A 29 6.90 11.32 -8.01
CA VAL A 29 6.03 10.81 -6.94
C VAL A 29 6.69 9.63 -6.22
N LEU A 30 7.28 8.68 -6.95
CA LEU A 30 7.97 7.53 -6.35
C LEU A 30 9.19 7.98 -5.53
N GLU A 31 9.95 8.96 -6.01
CA GLU A 31 11.05 9.54 -5.26
C GLU A 31 10.60 10.21 -3.96
N ASP A 32 9.52 10.99 -4.01
CA ASP A 32 9.00 11.69 -2.85
C ASP A 32 8.37 10.74 -1.84
N LEU A 33 7.63 9.71 -2.30
CA LEU A 33 7.15 8.63 -1.45
C LEU A 33 8.32 7.91 -0.76
N SER A 34 9.39 7.63 -1.50
CA SER A 34 10.59 7.01 -0.91
C SER A 34 11.21 7.88 0.18
N LYS A 35 11.35 9.19 -0.06
CA LYS A 35 11.88 10.13 0.96
C LYS A 35 10.97 10.21 2.19
N GLN A 36 9.66 10.18 1.97
CA GLN A 36 8.69 10.19 3.07
C GLN A 36 8.84 8.93 3.95
N VAL A 37 8.98 7.75 3.33
CA VAL A 37 9.25 6.49 4.06
C VAL A 37 10.57 6.55 4.81
N GLU A 38 11.64 7.06 4.18
CA GLU A 38 12.96 7.23 4.82
C GLU A 38 12.90 8.14 6.06
N ALA A 39 12.03 9.15 6.05
CA ALA A 39 11.86 10.10 7.15
C ALA A 39 10.95 9.59 8.28
N GLU A 40 10.38 8.38 8.18
CA GLU A 40 9.48 7.86 9.19
C GLU A 40 10.21 7.48 10.48
N PRO A 41 9.66 7.81 11.66
CA PRO A 41 10.22 7.38 12.93
C PRO A 41 10.34 5.85 13.00
N GLY A 42 11.51 5.37 13.42
CA GLY A 42 11.79 3.95 13.57
C GLY A 42 12.40 3.29 12.33
N VAL A 43 12.56 4.00 11.21
CA VAL A 43 13.39 3.58 10.07
C VAL A 43 14.84 3.95 10.35
N LYS A 44 15.75 2.97 10.31
CA LYS A 44 17.17 3.11 10.73
C LYS A 44 18.13 3.14 9.54
N SER A 45 17.93 2.25 8.57
CA SER A 45 18.67 2.23 7.32
C SER A 45 17.70 2.08 6.16
N PHE A 46 18.09 2.61 5.01
CA PHE A 46 17.20 2.78 3.86
C PHE A 46 17.99 2.66 2.57
N ASN A 47 17.56 1.72 1.72
CA ASN A 47 18.04 1.55 0.36
C ASN A 47 16.83 1.55 -0.58
N LYS A 48 16.97 2.19 -1.74
CA LYS A 48 15.90 2.23 -2.74
C LYS A 48 16.41 1.91 -4.12
N LYS A 49 15.57 1.22 -4.89
CA LYS A 49 15.76 0.96 -6.31
C LYS A 49 14.51 1.39 -7.06
N LEU A 50 14.66 2.51 -7.76
CA LEU A 50 13.59 3.08 -8.58
C LEU A 50 13.61 2.46 -9.97
N ASN A 51 12.48 1.88 -10.38
CA ASN A 51 12.33 1.32 -11.71
C ASN A 51 11.68 2.36 -12.63
N LYS A 52 12.08 2.37 -13.91
CA LYS A 52 11.52 3.30 -14.89
C LYS A 52 10.05 2.98 -15.12
N PRO A 53 9.17 3.99 -15.20
CA PRO A 53 7.78 3.73 -15.52
C PRO A 53 7.65 3.09 -16.90
N THR A 54 6.65 2.24 -17.05
CA THR A 54 6.36 1.51 -18.29
C THR A 54 4.93 1.76 -18.70
N LEU A 55 4.70 1.85 -20.02
CA LEU A 55 3.37 2.02 -20.58
C LEU A 55 2.52 0.75 -20.33
N ILE A 56 1.31 0.95 -19.81
CA ILE A 56 0.37 -0.15 -19.59
C ILE A 56 -0.18 -0.61 -20.95
N LYS A 57 -0.15 -1.93 -21.18
CA LYS A 57 -0.71 -2.54 -22.38
C LYS A 57 -2.18 -2.14 -22.54
N ASP A 58 -2.57 -1.81 -23.76
CA ASP A 58 -3.95 -1.48 -24.14
C ASP A 58 -4.55 -0.21 -23.50
N GLN A 59 -3.73 0.62 -22.84
CA GLN A 59 -4.16 1.90 -22.26
C GLN A 59 -3.33 3.05 -22.81
N LYS A 60 -4.00 3.96 -23.52
CA LYS A 60 -3.32 5.14 -24.08
C LYS A 60 -2.83 6.05 -22.94
N ASP A 61 -1.57 6.47 -23.04
CA ASP A 61 -0.92 7.45 -22.16
C ASP A 61 -0.95 7.09 -20.66
N LEU A 62 -1.14 5.82 -20.29
CA LEU A 62 -1.18 5.37 -18.90
C LEU A 62 0.08 4.58 -18.56
N PHE A 63 0.78 5.00 -17.51
CA PHE A 63 2.04 4.41 -17.10
C PHE A 63 1.90 3.79 -15.71
N THR A 64 2.71 2.77 -15.44
CA THR A 64 2.96 2.24 -14.10
C THR A 64 4.45 2.33 -13.79
N GLY A 65 4.80 2.69 -12.57
CA GLY A 65 6.16 2.67 -12.07
C GLY A 65 6.18 2.18 -10.63
N PHE A 66 7.31 1.63 -10.20
CA PHE A 66 7.45 1.16 -8.83
C PHE A 66 8.84 1.43 -8.27
N VAL A 67 8.91 1.52 -6.95
CA VAL A 67 10.15 1.62 -6.19
C VAL A 67 10.21 0.45 -5.21
N GLU A 68 11.35 -0.25 -5.24
CA GLU A 68 11.72 -1.24 -4.23
C GLU A 68 12.45 -0.49 -3.12
N ILE A 69 12.02 -0.69 -1.88
CA ILE A 69 12.59 -0.05 -0.70
C ILE A 69 12.96 -1.15 0.29
N GLU A 70 14.25 -1.29 0.56
CA GLU A 70 14.78 -2.15 1.61
C GLU A 70 15.14 -1.28 2.82
N MET A 71 14.71 -1.69 4.00
CA MET A 71 14.88 -0.89 5.20
C MET A 71 15.08 -1.75 6.45
N GLU A 72 15.89 -1.24 7.35
CA GLU A 72 15.97 -1.72 8.72
C GLU A 72 15.04 -0.88 9.59
N ILE A 73 14.17 -1.52 10.35
CA ILE A 73 13.20 -0.88 11.23
C ILE A 73 13.37 -1.35 12.68
N GLU A 74 12.97 -0.49 13.60
CA GLU A 74 13.14 -0.74 15.02
C GLU A 74 12.28 -1.89 15.57
N ASN A 75 11.05 -2.05 15.08
CA ASN A 75 10.15 -3.10 15.54
C ASN A 75 9.05 -3.44 14.51
N PRO A 76 8.39 -4.60 14.62
CA PRO A 76 7.35 -5.02 13.68
C PRO A 76 6.12 -4.11 13.61
N ALA A 77 5.80 -3.35 14.67
CA ALA A 77 4.68 -2.41 14.66
C ALA A 77 4.93 -1.22 13.72
N VAL A 78 6.19 -0.77 13.60
CA VAL A 78 6.59 0.23 12.60
C VAL A 78 6.33 -0.28 11.18
N LEU A 79 6.69 -1.55 10.87
CA LEU A 79 6.39 -2.12 9.54
C LEU A 79 4.91 -2.07 9.21
N ALA A 80 4.07 -2.47 10.16
CA ALA A 80 2.63 -2.47 9.99
C ALA A 80 2.09 -1.06 9.76
N ALA A 81 2.59 -0.07 10.51
CA ALA A 81 2.24 1.33 10.31
C ALA A 81 2.62 1.82 8.90
N LEU A 82 3.83 1.50 8.43
CA LEU A 82 4.27 1.82 7.07
C LEU A 82 3.39 1.15 6.00
N MET A 83 3.09 -0.14 6.17
CA MET A 83 2.22 -0.91 5.27
C MET A 83 0.85 -0.24 5.16
N PHE A 84 0.22 0.16 6.27
CA PHE A 84 -1.06 0.85 6.20
C PHE A 84 -0.92 2.27 5.63
N LYS A 85 0.11 3.03 5.99
CA LYS A 85 0.27 4.42 5.54
C LYS A 85 0.50 4.50 4.02
N TYR A 86 1.39 3.66 3.50
CA TYR A 86 1.84 3.73 2.12
C TYR A 86 1.19 2.70 1.19
N MET A 87 0.46 1.72 1.74
CA MET A 87 -0.25 0.68 0.99
C MET A 87 0.61 0.06 -0.12
N PRO A 88 1.80 -0.48 0.22
CA PRO A 88 2.68 -1.08 -0.77
C PRO A 88 1.98 -2.24 -1.48
N SER A 89 2.37 -2.49 -2.74
CA SER A 89 1.88 -3.65 -3.51
C SER A 89 2.52 -4.95 -3.02
N HIS A 90 3.66 -4.87 -2.32
CA HIS A 90 4.36 -6.01 -1.76
C HIS A 90 5.11 -5.64 -0.48
N VAL A 91 5.13 -6.56 0.49
CA VAL A 91 5.94 -6.48 1.72
C VAL A 91 6.57 -7.84 1.97
N GLU A 92 7.87 -7.85 2.26
CA GLU A 92 8.65 -9.02 2.63
C GLU A 92 9.45 -8.72 3.89
N VAL A 93 9.43 -9.63 4.88
CA VAL A 93 10.32 -9.58 6.04
C VAL A 93 11.51 -10.48 5.73
N ILE A 94 12.70 -9.90 5.67
CA ILE A 94 13.95 -10.59 5.34
C ILE A 94 14.55 -11.19 6.62
N GLU A 95 14.64 -10.38 7.68
CA GLU A 95 15.16 -10.80 8.99
C GLU A 95 14.44 -10.04 10.12
N PRO A 96 14.34 -10.59 11.34
CA PRO A 96 14.68 -11.96 11.71
C PRO A 96 13.57 -12.96 11.31
N GLU A 97 13.89 -14.25 11.32
CA GLU A 97 12.92 -15.33 11.10
C GLU A 97 11.79 -15.34 12.15
N HIS A 98 12.10 -14.92 13.38
CA HIS A 98 11.17 -14.90 14.50
C HIS A 98 11.18 -13.54 15.17
N PHE A 99 10.00 -12.96 15.37
CA PHE A 99 9.78 -11.76 16.17
C PHE A 99 8.52 -11.95 17.04
N VAL A 100 8.39 -11.12 18.08
CA VAL A 100 7.29 -11.22 19.05
C VAL A 100 6.48 -9.94 19.02
N PHE A 101 5.15 -10.08 19.01
CA PHE A 101 4.23 -8.97 19.29
C PHE A 101 3.73 -9.05 20.72
N LYS A 102 3.64 -7.90 21.39
CA LYS A 102 2.82 -7.78 22.59
C LYS A 102 1.33 -7.81 22.19
N ASN A 103 0.48 -8.24 23.12
CA ASN A 103 -0.98 -8.26 22.90
C ASN A 103 -1.54 -6.89 22.45
N VAL A 104 -1.01 -5.79 23.00
CA VAL A 104 -1.43 -4.43 22.63
C VAL A 104 -1.07 -4.11 21.18
N GLU A 105 0.18 -4.36 20.78
CA GLU A 105 0.68 -4.11 19.42
C GLU A 105 -0.07 -4.98 18.39
N PHE A 106 -0.32 -6.25 18.71
CA PHE A 106 -1.08 -7.14 17.84
C PHE A 106 -2.54 -6.72 17.71
N ASN A 107 -3.18 -6.31 18.81
CA ASN A 107 -4.56 -5.79 18.78
C ASN A 107 -4.66 -4.51 17.94
N GLU A 108 -3.69 -3.61 18.04
CA GLU A 108 -3.64 -2.39 17.21
C GLU A 108 -3.55 -2.73 15.72
N LEU A 109 -2.66 -3.68 15.36
CA LEU A 109 -2.53 -4.17 13.99
C LEU A 109 -3.83 -4.78 13.46
N LEU A 110 -4.47 -5.66 14.23
CA LEU A 110 -5.74 -6.31 13.85
C LEU A 110 -6.88 -5.29 13.70
N ASN A 111 -6.95 -4.31 14.59
CA ASN A 111 -7.96 -3.26 14.52
C ASN A 111 -7.74 -2.37 13.29
N GLU A 112 -6.50 -2.00 12.96
CA GLU A 112 -6.23 -1.21 11.76
C GLU A 112 -6.58 -1.96 10.49
N LEU A 113 -6.21 -3.24 10.41
CA LEU A 113 -6.58 -4.10 9.29
C LEU A 113 -8.10 -4.18 9.14
N THR A 114 -8.81 -4.45 10.22
CA THR A 114 -10.28 -4.55 10.23
C THR A 114 -10.91 -3.23 9.77
N ARG A 115 -10.40 -2.10 10.27
CA ARG A 115 -10.87 -0.76 9.89
C ARG A 115 -10.65 -0.45 8.42
N ARG A 116 -9.50 -0.84 7.85
CA ARG A 116 -9.19 -0.70 6.41
C ARG A 116 -10.15 -1.51 5.56
N LEU A 117 -10.32 -2.79 5.88
CA LEU A 117 -11.20 -3.70 5.14
C LEU A 117 -12.66 -3.25 5.20
N HIS A 118 -13.12 -2.82 6.37
CA HIS A 118 -14.49 -2.33 6.53
C HIS A 118 -14.75 -1.08 5.68
N ARG A 119 -13.82 -0.12 5.65
CA ARG A 119 -13.93 1.07 4.78
C ARG A 119 -13.97 0.68 3.30
N TYR A 120 -13.15 -0.27 2.86
CA TYR A 120 -13.20 -0.75 1.48
C TYR A 120 -14.53 -1.42 1.14
N GLU A 121 -15.07 -2.22 2.05
CA GLU A 121 -16.39 -2.83 1.89
C GLU A 121 -17.49 -1.76 1.72
N GLU A 122 -17.49 -0.72 2.54
CA GLU A 122 -18.42 0.41 2.43
C GLU A 122 -18.32 1.12 1.08
N LEU A 123 -17.11 1.44 0.63
CA LEU A 123 -16.86 2.07 -0.66
C LEU A 123 -17.38 1.21 -1.82
N VAL A 124 -17.11 -0.10 -1.79
CA VAL A 124 -17.59 -1.03 -2.82
C VAL A 124 -19.11 -1.10 -2.84
N LYS A 125 -19.79 -1.15 -1.69
CA LYS A 125 -21.25 -1.14 -1.60
C LYS A 125 -21.85 0.12 -2.22
N VAL A 126 -21.30 1.29 -1.90
CA VAL A 126 -21.74 2.57 -2.48
C VAL A 126 -21.61 2.55 -4.01
N LEU A 127 -20.44 2.12 -4.52
CA LEU A 127 -20.20 2.01 -5.96
C LEU A 127 -21.17 1.04 -6.65
N GLN A 128 -21.47 -0.11 -6.03
CA GLN A 128 -22.45 -1.07 -6.54
C GLN A 128 -23.84 -0.44 -6.67
N PHE A 129 -24.31 0.29 -5.65
CA PHE A 129 -25.60 0.99 -5.71
C PHE A 129 -25.64 2.04 -6.83
N GLU A 130 -24.56 2.79 -7.03
CA GLU A 130 -24.45 3.77 -8.13
C GLU A 130 -24.50 3.10 -9.51
N ILE A 131 -23.75 2.01 -9.70
CA ILE A 131 -23.76 1.23 -10.94
C ILE A 131 -25.17 0.71 -11.24
N GLU A 132 -25.87 0.16 -10.24
CA GLU A 132 -27.24 -0.33 -10.39
C GLU A 132 -28.23 0.80 -10.75
N LYS A 133 -28.12 1.94 -10.08
CA LYS A 133 -28.94 3.12 -10.38
C LYS A 133 -28.72 3.59 -11.81
N ASN A 134 -27.47 3.69 -12.26
CA ASN A 134 -27.13 4.13 -13.61
C ASN A 134 -27.63 3.16 -14.70
N LYS A 135 -27.55 1.84 -14.46
CA LYS A 135 -28.14 0.82 -15.36
C LYS A 135 -29.66 1.01 -15.51
N LYS A 136 -30.37 1.25 -14.41
CA LYS A 136 -31.83 1.49 -14.43
C LYS A 136 -32.20 2.78 -15.18
N VAL A 137 -31.40 3.84 -15.09
CA VAL A 137 -31.63 5.09 -15.84
C VAL A 137 -31.41 4.90 -17.34
N GLN A 138 -30.36 4.16 -17.75
CA GLN A 138 -30.10 3.88 -19.17
C GLN A 138 -31.18 2.98 -19.79
N ALA A 139 -31.72 2.02 -19.03
CA ALA A 139 -32.81 1.15 -19.48
C ALA A 139 -34.16 1.86 -19.70
N LYS A 140 -34.38 3.04 -19.09
CA LYS A 140 -35.63 3.83 -19.24
C LYS A 140 -35.61 4.86 -20.37
N LYS A 141 -34.43 5.23 -20.88
CA LYS A 141 -34.28 6.18 -22.01
C LYS A 141 -34.61 5.67 -23.43
N PRO A 142 -34.80 4.37 -23.74
CA PRO A 142 -35.12 3.94 -25.11
C PRO A 142 -36.54 4.29 -25.61
N GLU A 143 -37.49 4.65 -24.73
CA GLU A 143 -38.91 4.74 -25.11
C GLU A 143 -39.40 6.12 -25.56
N GLU A 144 -38.60 7.19 -25.43
CA GLU A 144 -39.03 8.57 -25.77
C GLU A 144 -38.66 9.02 -27.21
N LYS A 145 -38.28 8.10 -28.09
CA LYS A 145 -38.05 8.38 -29.52
C LYS A 145 -39.00 7.56 -30.40
N LYS A 146 -40.27 7.93 -30.42
CA LYS A 146 -41.20 7.60 -31.51
C LYS A 146 -42.08 8.81 -31.83
#